data_AF-A0A384JJ68-F1
#
_entry.id   AF-A0A384JJ68-F1
#
_cell.length_a   1.000
_cell.length_b   1.000
_cell.length_c   1.000
_cell.angle_alpha   90.00
_cell.angle_beta   90.00
_cell.angle_gamma   90.00
#
_symmetry.space_group_name_H-M   'P 1'
#
loop_
_entity.id
_entity.type
_entity.pdbx_description
1 polymer ?
#
loop_
_entity_poly.entity_id
_entity_poly.type
_entity_poly.pdbx_seq_one_letter_code
_entity_poly.pdbx_strand_id
1 'polypeptide(L)'
;MVQSAYDILFNKNTVSTGPVSTTPAVTRGKLFEWQKNSPLKLGKQMITITVGAENKKFLVHADLITRQPRIFRRLRVSRSVDTGLSVGWFDVFQPISCSVFARLLQFAYHGKLFPGISLDTLWHLYIFANKNKALDLEDIIMNRIMATYRSDKQFFPEPRHIELGYNSTKENSTGRKFLALCYATMMHVNTKLPSTPIYDNGVLLELGNKCDGLSTDVANFTNGKGWINIKDWDPRYASECLYHHHAWGVECESLS
;
A
#
# COMPACT_ATOMS: atom_id res chain seq x y z
N MET A 1 45.79 29.06 -37.77
CA MET A 1 45.62 28.62 -36.38
C MET A 1 44.74 29.65 -35.71
N VAL A 2 43.47 29.30 -35.49
CA VAL A 2 42.39 30.23 -35.12
C VAL A 2 42.03 30.03 -33.65
N GLN A 3 41.93 31.14 -32.91
CA GLN A 3 41.46 31.25 -31.54
C GLN A 3 40.12 30.54 -31.31
N SER A 4 40.03 29.76 -30.23
CA SER A 4 38.78 29.12 -29.77
C SER A 4 38.27 29.85 -28.51
N ALA A 5 37.02 30.30 -28.61
CA ALA A 5 36.34 31.18 -27.68
C ALA A 5 35.68 30.42 -26.51
N TYR A 6 36.41 30.27 -25.40
CA TYR A 6 35.81 29.84 -24.11
C TYR A 6 36.28 30.65 -22.89
N ASP A 7 36.94 31.80 -23.10
CA ASP A 7 37.44 32.69 -22.02
C ASP A 7 36.57 33.94 -21.77
N ILE A 8 35.29 33.91 -22.13
CA ILE A 8 34.38 35.03 -21.84
C ILE A 8 33.09 34.46 -21.26
N LEU A 9 32.97 34.51 -19.94
CA LEU A 9 31.73 34.82 -19.19
C LEU A 9 31.92 34.84 -17.66
N PHE A 10 33.15 34.67 -17.14
CA PHE A 10 33.49 35.08 -15.78
C PHE A 10 33.97 36.53 -15.77
N ASN A 11 33.05 37.49 -15.66
CA ASN A 11 33.38 38.70 -14.91
C ASN A 11 32.16 39.51 -14.44
N LYS A 12 32.33 40.02 -13.22
CA LYS A 12 31.69 41.17 -12.55
C LYS A 12 30.45 40.94 -11.69
N ASN A 13 30.76 40.82 -10.39
CA ASN A 13 30.08 41.46 -9.27
C ASN A 13 29.15 42.61 -9.68
N THR A 14 27.86 42.44 -9.41
CA THR A 14 27.01 43.53 -8.94
C THR A 14 26.22 43.00 -7.74
N VAL A 15 26.62 43.49 -6.56
CA VAL A 15 25.85 43.35 -5.33
C VAL A 15 24.56 44.13 -5.53
N SER A 16 23.43 43.43 -5.60
CA SER A 16 22.11 44.03 -5.40
C SER A 16 21.53 43.44 -4.13
N THR A 17 21.73 44.15 -3.02
CA THR A 17 21.00 43.93 -1.77
C THR A 17 19.57 44.42 -1.94
N GLY A 18 18.75 43.63 -2.64
CA GLY A 18 17.30 43.72 -2.51
C GLY A 18 16.85 43.06 -1.20
N PRO A 19 15.80 43.54 -0.53
CA PRO A 19 15.27 42.88 0.66
C PRO A 19 14.89 41.44 0.29
N VAL A 20 15.48 40.46 0.98
CA VAL A 20 15.07 39.06 0.91
C VAL A 20 13.63 39.00 1.41
N SER A 21 12.70 38.92 0.47
CA SER A 21 11.29 38.74 0.77
C SER A 21 11.12 37.43 1.53
N THR A 22 10.82 37.51 2.82
CA THR A 22 10.52 36.37 3.71
C THR A 22 9.14 35.77 3.46
N THR A 23 8.54 35.99 2.29
CA THR A 23 7.36 35.25 1.86
C THR A 23 7.75 33.78 1.65
N PRO A 24 7.18 32.83 2.40
CA PRO A 24 7.38 31.42 2.14
C PRO A 24 6.92 31.18 0.70
N ALA A 25 7.82 30.66 -0.14
CA ALA A 25 7.44 30.22 -1.48
C ALA A 25 6.26 29.27 -1.33
N VAL A 26 5.10 29.72 -1.83
CA VAL A 26 3.81 29.02 -1.69
C VAL A 26 3.99 27.61 -2.22
N THR A 27 4.12 26.66 -1.31
CA THR A 27 4.44 25.28 -1.64
C THR A 27 3.14 24.67 -2.15
N ARG A 28 2.96 24.61 -3.49
CA ARG A 28 1.71 24.14 -4.12
C ARG A 28 1.59 22.62 -3.97
N GLY A 29 0.91 22.18 -2.92
CA GLY A 29 0.55 20.77 -2.71
C GLY A 29 -0.61 20.62 -1.73
N LYS A 30 -1.29 19.48 -1.79
CA LYS A 30 -2.40 19.17 -0.88
C LYS A 30 -1.88 18.94 0.53
N LEU A 31 -2.38 19.71 1.49
CA LEU A 31 -2.25 19.47 2.92
C LEU A 31 -3.60 19.04 3.47
N PHE A 32 -3.64 17.99 4.26
CA PHE A 32 -4.86 17.49 4.90
C PHE A 32 -5.00 18.03 6.32
N GLU A 33 -6.23 18.30 6.75
CA GLU A 33 -6.51 18.77 8.11
C GLU A 33 -6.02 17.80 9.20
N TRP A 34 -6.14 16.49 8.97
CA TRP A 34 -5.65 15.50 9.92
C TRP A 34 -4.11 15.49 10.06
N GLN A 35 -3.35 16.10 9.14
CA GLN A 35 -1.90 16.27 9.34
C GLN A 35 -1.59 17.29 10.44
N LYS A 36 -2.46 18.30 10.62
CA LYS A 36 -2.30 19.34 11.64
C LYS A 36 -2.57 18.79 13.05
N ASN A 37 -3.42 17.76 13.15
CA ASN A 37 -3.82 17.13 14.40
C ASN A 37 -3.02 15.85 14.69
N SER A 38 -1.84 15.69 14.07
CA SER A 38 -0.97 14.54 14.33
C SER A 38 -0.45 14.59 15.78
N PRO A 39 -0.40 13.45 16.49
CA PRO A 39 0.22 13.38 17.82
C PRO A 39 1.75 13.54 17.79
N LEU A 40 2.37 13.49 16.60
CA LEU A 40 3.80 13.58 16.45
C LEU A 40 4.28 15.04 16.59
N LYS A 41 5.32 15.24 17.39
CA LYS A 41 6.06 16.51 17.43
C LYS A 41 6.95 16.62 16.18
N LEU A 42 6.47 17.29 15.14
CA LEU A 42 7.16 17.50 13.87
C LEU A 42 7.59 18.97 13.72
N GLY A 43 8.74 19.21 13.09
CA GLY A 43 9.21 20.54 12.73
C GLY A 43 8.35 21.22 11.66
N LYS A 44 8.61 22.49 11.37
CA LYS A 44 7.81 23.30 10.42
C LYS A 44 8.18 23.08 8.95
N GLN A 45 9.28 22.37 8.68
CA GLN A 45 9.78 22.20 7.32
C GLN A 45 8.89 21.23 6.52
N MET A 46 8.41 21.69 5.37
CA MET A 46 7.55 20.92 4.46
C MET A 46 8.29 20.60 3.16
N ILE A 47 7.98 19.44 2.60
CA ILE A 47 8.47 18.95 1.31
C ILE A 47 7.26 18.67 0.43
N THR A 48 7.34 19.06 -0.84
CA THR A 48 6.31 18.71 -1.83
C THR A 48 6.62 17.36 -2.45
N ILE A 49 5.75 16.38 -2.28
CA ILE A 49 5.89 15.05 -2.86
C ILE A 49 4.89 14.87 -3.99
N THR A 50 5.38 14.51 -5.18
CA THR A 50 4.60 14.19 -6.38
C THR A 50 4.31 12.70 -6.42
N VAL A 51 3.05 12.32 -6.65
CA VAL A 51 2.59 10.93 -6.55
C VAL A 51 1.60 10.57 -7.66
N GLY A 52 1.70 9.32 -8.12
CA GLY A 52 0.78 8.70 -9.06
C GLY A 52 0.95 9.18 -10.49
N ALA A 53 0.28 8.50 -11.42
CA ALA A 53 0.32 8.83 -12.85
C ALA A 53 -0.17 10.27 -13.15
N GLU A 54 -1.07 10.80 -12.30
CA GLU A 54 -1.61 12.16 -12.40
C GLU A 54 -0.66 13.23 -11.84
N ASN A 55 0.52 12.84 -11.32
CA ASN A 55 1.51 13.76 -10.73
C ASN A 55 0.91 14.71 -9.67
N LYS A 56 0.01 14.19 -8.82
CA LYS A 56 -0.60 14.99 -7.76
C LYS A 56 0.44 15.31 -6.69
N LYS A 57 0.41 16.56 -6.22
CA LYS A 57 1.36 17.10 -5.24
C LYS A 57 0.78 17.08 -3.83
N PHE A 58 1.56 16.63 -2.87
CA PHE A 58 1.22 16.53 -1.46
C PHE A 58 2.26 17.28 -0.62
N LEU A 59 1.82 17.97 0.42
CA LEU A 59 2.71 18.60 1.39
C LEU A 59 2.93 17.66 2.57
N VAL A 60 4.20 17.33 2.84
CA VAL A 60 4.59 16.40 3.91
C VAL A 60 5.72 17.01 4.74
N HIS A 61 5.64 16.89 6.06
CA HIS A 61 6.70 17.33 6.95
C HIS A 61 7.99 16.55 6.69
N ALA A 62 9.11 17.26 6.58
CA ALA A 62 10.42 16.66 6.30
C ALA A 62 10.79 15.60 7.35
N ASP A 63 10.54 15.90 8.63
CA ASP A 63 10.79 15.00 9.76
C ASP A 63 10.01 13.68 9.68
N LEU A 64 8.86 13.66 9.00
CA LEU A 64 8.08 12.44 8.89
C LEU A 64 8.79 11.41 7.99
N ILE A 65 9.46 11.89 6.93
CA ILE A 65 10.17 11.05 5.97
C ILE A 65 11.28 10.27 6.67
N THR A 66 12.01 10.94 7.57
CA THR A 66 13.09 10.31 8.35
C THR A 66 12.56 9.40 9.45
N ARG A 67 11.43 9.73 10.08
CA ARG A 67 10.79 8.90 11.12
C ARG A 67 10.09 7.66 10.59
N GLN A 68 9.65 7.66 9.34
CA GLN A 68 8.90 6.56 8.73
C GLN A 68 9.61 5.98 7.50
N PRO A 69 10.84 5.47 7.65
CA PRO A 69 11.68 5.07 6.51
C PRO A 69 11.09 3.90 5.71
N ARG A 70 10.26 3.05 6.31
CA ARG A 70 9.57 1.94 5.61
C ARG A 70 8.52 2.44 4.63
N ILE A 71 7.79 3.50 4.99
CA ILE A 71 6.78 4.14 4.14
C ILE A 71 7.45 4.95 3.04
N PHE A 72 8.49 5.73 3.39
CA PHE A 72 9.16 6.63 2.45
C PHE A 72 10.38 6.04 1.75
N ARG A 73 10.63 4.73 1.87
CA ARG A 73 11.78 4.05 1.26
C ARG A 73 11.95 4.32 -0.25
N ARG A 74 10.82 4.46 -0.94
CA ARG A 74 10.73 4.68 -2.39
C ARG A 74 10.62 6.15 -2.78
N LEU A 75 10.74 7.06 -1.80
CA LEU A 75 10.79 8.49 -2.06
C LEU A 75 12.17 8.85 -2.61
N ARG A 76 12.18 9.63 -3.69
CA ARG A 76 13.37 10.30 -4.21
C ARG A 76 13.20 11.78 -3.99
N VAL A 77 14.09 12.41 -3.22
CA VAL A 77 14.04 13.84 -2.92
C VAL A 77 15.18 14.53 -3.65
N SER A 78 14.87 15.63 -4.33
CA SER A 78 15.86 16.58 -4.83
C SER A 78 15.65 17.94 -4.16
N ARG A 79 16.71 18.75 -4.14
CA ARG A 79 16.67 20.13 -3.64
C ARG A 79 16.99 21.06 -4.80
N SER A 80 16.10 22.01 -5.05
CA SER A 80 16.37 23.06 -6.04
C SER A 80 17.49 23.96 -5.51
N VAL A 81 18.53 24.17 -6.33
CA VAL A 81 19.65 25.05 -6.02
C VAL A 81 19.18 26.50 -5.95
N ASP A 82 18.28 26.91 -6.85
CA ASP A 82 17.83 28.30 -6.98
C ASP A 82 16.82 28.72 -5.89
N THR A 83 15.92 27.82 -5.52
CA THR A 83 14.84 28.14 -4.55
C THR A 83 15.10 27.58 -3.16
N GLY A 84 16.09 26.70 -3.01
CA GLY A 84 16.35 25.96 -1.78
C GLY A 84 15.26 24.96 -1.38
N LEU A 85 14.16 24.87 -2.14
CA LEU A 85 13.00 24.02 -1.86
C LEU A 85 13.30 22.56 -2.16
N SER A 86 12.81 21.67 -1.29
CA SER A 86 12.87 20.23 -1.50
C SER A 86 11.60 19.73 -2.18
N VAL A 87 11.78 18.96 -3.27
CA VAL A 87 10.70 18.29 -4.02
C VAL A 87 11.02 16.81 -4.07
N GLY A 88 10.00 15.98 -3.91
CA GLY A 88 10.11 14.53 -3.97
C GLY A 88 9.19 13.91 -5.01
N TRP A 89 9.56 12.71 -5.47
CA TRP A 89 8.73 11.83 -6.28
C TRP A 89 8.63 10.49 -5.59
N PHE A 90 7.40 10.02 -5.40
CA PHE A 90 7.14 8.77 -4.71
C PHE A 90 6.90 7.63 -5.70
N ASP A 91 7.72 6.58 -5.58
CA ASP A 91 7.55 5.30 -6.27
C ASP A 91 7.37 5.43 -7.80
N VAL A 92 8.30 6.15 -8.45
CA VAL A 92 8.25 6.46 -9.90
C VAL A 92 8.14 5.22 -10.79
N PHE A 93 8.75 4.11 -10.39
CA PHE A 93 8.79 2.88 -11.19
C PHE A 93 7.60 1.96 -10.93
N GLN A 94 6.90 2.11 -9.79
CA GLN A 94 5.67 1.38 -9.49
C GLN A 94 4.65 2.35 -8.90
N PRO A 95 4.10 3.28 -9.71
CA PRO A 95 3.25 4.34 -9.21
C PRO A 95 2.06 3.79 -8.44
N ILE A 96 1.91 4.24 -7.20
CA ILE A 96 0.70 3.98 -6.42
C ILE A 96 -0.35 5.07 -6.69
N SER A 97 -1.61 4.72 -6.50
CA SER A 97 -2.68 5.70 -6.58
C SER A 97 -2.56 6.75 -5.47
N CYS A 98 -3.11 7.93 -5.73
CA CYS A 98 -3.15 9.01 -4.75
C CYS A 98 -3.96 8.66 -3.50
N SER A 99 -4.99 7.79 -3.63
CA SER A 99 -5.76 7.30 -2.50
C SER A 99 -4.90 6.43 -1.59
N VAL A 100 -4.13 5.50 -2.15
CA VAL A 100 -3.19 4.64 -1.41
C VAL A 100 -2.16 5.50 -0.69
N PHE A 101 -1.54 6.46 -1.37
CA PHE A 101 -0.56 7.35 -0.75
C PHE A 101 -1.14 8.18 0.39
N ALA A 102 -2.36 8.72 0.23
CA ALA A 102 -3.02 9.46 1.30
C ALA A 102 -3.24 8.59 2.55
N ARG A 103 -3.56 7.30 2.39
CA ARG A 103 -3.70 6.35 3.51
C ARG A 103 -2.35 5.99 4.15
N LEU A 104 -1.30 5.82 3.35
CA LEU A 104 0.07 5.66 3.86
C LEU A 104 0.51 6.87 4.69
N LEU A 105 0.17 8.08 4.26
CA LEU A 105 0.42 9.29 5.04
C LEU A 105 -0.38 9.26 6.35
N GLN A 106 -1.67 8.92 6.33
CA GLN A 106 -2.46 8.81 7.57
C GLN A 106 -1.79 7.88 8.59
N PHE A 107 -1.36 6.69 8.13
CA PHE A 107 -0.62 5.77 8.98
C PHE A 107 0.70 6.36 9.49
N ALA A 108 1.50 6.97 8.62
CA ALA A 108 2.76 7.59 9.01
C ALA A 108 2.59 8.67 10.08
N TYR A 109 1.54 9.50 9.98
CA TYR A 109 1.26 10.59 10.92
C TYR A 109 0.60 10.15 12.23
N HIS A 110 -0.21 9.09 12.21
CA HIS A 110 -1.09 8.73 13.34
C HIS A 110 -0.83 7.34 13.92
N GLY A 111 0.02 6.53 13.27
CA GLY A 111 0.23 5.12 13.60
C GLY A 111 -0.99 4.23 13.30
N LYS A 112 -2.03 4.77 12.66
CA LYS A 112 -3.26 4.05 12.36
C LYS A 112 -3.88 4.47 11.04
N LEU A 113 -4.59 3.55 10.41
CA LEU A 113 -5.41 3.82 9.23
C LEU A 113 -6.78 4.36 9.65
N PHE A 114 -7.31 5.37 9.00
CA PHE A 114 -8.66 5.87 9.32
C PHE A 114 -9.75 4.97 8.70
N PRO A 115 -11.00 5.01 9.19
CA PRO A 115 -12.10 4.27 8.58
C PRO A 115 -12.41 4.69 7.13
N GLY A 116 -13.31 3.94 6.49
CA GLY A 116 -13.82 4.25 5.14
C GLY A 116 -12.79 4.05 4.03
N ILE A 117 -11.98 3.00 4.11
CA ILE A 117 -11.04 2.60 3.06
C ILE A 117 -11.72 1.54 2.20
N SER A 118 -11.76 1.76 0.87
CA SER A 118 -12.30 0.75 -0.03
C SER A 118 -11.43 -0.50 -0.05
N LEU A 119 -12.04 -1.65 -0.33
CA LEU A 119 -11.35 -2.93 -0.45
C LEU A 119 -10.23 -2.90 -1.50
N ASP A 120 -10.48 -2.27 -2.66
CA ASP A 120 -9.47 -2.00 -3.68
C ASP A 120 -8.26 -1.25 -3.09
N THR A 121 -8.49 -0.20 -2.30
CA THR A 121 -7.40 0.57 -1.67
C THR A 121 -6.68 -0.27 -0.61
N LEU A 122 -7.39 -1.10 0.16
CA LEU A 122 -6.78 -2.01 1.14
C LEU A 122 -5.84 -3.02 0.47
N TRP A 123 -6.23 -3.65 -0.64
CA TRP A 123 -5.35 -4.57 -1.36
C TRP A 123 -4.09 -3.90 -1.91
N HIS A 124 -4.21 -2.70 -2.47
CA HIS A 124 -3.03 -1.94 -2.92
C HIS A 124 -2.13 -1.52 -1.77
N LEU A 125 -2.70 -1.15 -0.61
CA LEU A 125 -1.93 -0.90 0.61
C LEU A 125 -1.22 -2.16 1.09
N TYR A 126 -1.88 -3.32 1.07
CA TYR A 126 -1.29 -4.60 1.46
C TYR A 126 -0.10 -4.96 0.55
N ILE A 127 -0.27 -4.84 -0.76
CA ILE A 127 0.81 -5.04 -1.75
C ILE A 127 1.99 -4.12 -1.47
N PHE A 128 1.72 -2.84 -1.19
CA PHE A 128 2.76 -1.89 -0.83
C PHE A 128 3.50 -2.34 0.43
N ALA A 129 2.79 -2.70 1.49
CA ALA A 129 3.38 -3.12 2.76
C ALA A 129 4.21 -4.40 2.58
N ASN A 130 3.66 -5.40 1.88
CA ASN A 130 4.31 -6.67 1.54
C ASN A 130 5.62 -6.50 0.77
N LYS A 131 5.62 -5.63 -0.26
CA LYS A 131 6.84 -5.33 -1.03
C LYS A 131 7.87 -4.57 -0.20
N ASN A 132 7.45 -3.72 0.74
CA ASN A 132 8.34 -2.91 1.57
C ASN A 132 8.70 -3.54 2.92
N LYS A 133 8.24 -4.77 3.21
CA LYS A 133 8.48 -5.51 4.46
C LYS A 133 7.99 -4.71 5.69
N ALA A 134 6.84 -4.06 5.57
CA ALA A 134 6.21 -3.32 6.65
C ALA A 134 5.20 -4.23 7.36
N LEU A 135 5.70 -5.23 8.11
CA LEU A 135 4.90 -6.32 8.68
C LEU A 135 3.76 -5.82 9.58
N ASP A 136 4.04 -4.80 10.40
CA ASP A 136 3.07 -4.12 11.25
C ASP A 136 1.89 -3.55 10.45
N LEU A 137 2.20 -2.95 9.30
CA LEU A 137 1.20 -2.41 8.39
C LEU A 137 0.48 -3.53 7.62
N GLU A 138 1.19 -4.61 7.22
CA GLU A 138 0.60 -5.78 6.58
C GLU A 138 -0.48 -6.40 7.46
N ASP A 139 -0.20 -6.59 8.75
CA ASP A 139 -1.11 -7.24 9.71
C ASP A 139 -2.36 -6.36 9.96
N ILE A 140 -2.18 -5.05 10.18
CA ILE A 140 -3.29 -4.10 10.33
C ILE A 140 -4.20 -4.09 9.09
N ILE A 141 -3.61 -4.10 7.89
CA ILE A 141 -4.38 -4.10 6.65
C ILE A 141 -5.10 -5.44 6.46
N MET A 142 -4.44 -6.56 6.74
CA MET A 142 -5.03 -7.87 6.62
C MET A 142 -6.23 -8.03 7.56
N ASN A 143 -6.13 -7.55 8.80
CA ASN A 143 -7.26 -7.50 9.74
C ASN A 143 -8.46 -6.75 9.16
N ARG A 144 -8.22 -5.60 8.51
CA ARG A 144 -9.29 -4.83 7.87
C ARG A 144 -9.90 -5.53 6.67
N ILE A 145 -9.08 -6.18 5.84
CA ILE A 145 -9.55 -6.97 4.70
C ILE A 145 -10.44 -8.10 5.21
N MET A 146 -9.97 -8.87 6.20
CA MET A 146 -10.72 -9.96 6.82
C MET A 146 -12.02 -9.47 7.45
N ALA A 147 -11.98 -8.41 8.26
CA ALA A 147 -13.16 -7.81 8.88
C ALA A 147 -14.20 -7.37 7.83
N THR A 148 -13.75 -6.82 6.70
CA THR A 148 -14.63 -6.43 5.60
C THR A 148 -15.36 -7.64 5.02
N TYR A 149 -14.64 -8.75 4.74
CA TYR A 149 -15.26 -9.97 4.22
C TYR A 149 -16.07 -10.75 5.26
N ARG A 150 -15.75 -10.66 6.55
CA ARG A 150 -16.52 -11.27 7.65
C ARG A 150 -17.92 -10.67 7.79
N SER A 151 -18.10 -9.40 7.39
CA SER A 151 -19.34 -8.65 7.61
C SER A 151 -20.55 -9.24 6.88
N ASP A 152 -20.33 -9.98 5.78
CA ASP A 152 -21.37 -10.65 5.01
C ASP A 152 -20.90 -12.04 4.54
N LYS A 153 -21.67 -13.07 4.88
CA LYS A 153 -21.40 -14.48 4.53
C LYS A 153 -21.34 -14.73 3.03
N GLN A 154 -22.03 -13.94 2.21
CA GLN A 154 -22.01 -14.08 0.75
C GLN A 154 -20.90 -13.22 0.10
N PHE A 155 -20.25 -12.35 0.87
CA PHE A 155 -19.25 -11.45 0.34
C PHE A 155 -17.87 -12.13 0.31
N PHE A 156 -17.40 -12.41 -0.90
CA PHE A 156 -16.09 -12.98 -1.19
C PHE A 156 -15.21 -12.00 -1.99
N PRO A 157 -13.89 -12.21 -2.02
CA PRO A 157 -13.03 -11.46 -2.92
C PRO A 157 -13.49 -11.61 -4.37
N GLU A 158 -13.75 -10.48 -5.03
CA GLU A 158 -13.96 -10.48 -6.48
C GLU A 158 -12.72 -11.06 -7.20
N PRO A 159 -12.90 -11.71 -8.37
CA PRO A 159 -11.81 -12.31 -9.13
C PRO A 159 -10.61 -11.37 -9.35
N ARG A 160 -10.88 -10.09 -9.63
CA ARG A 160 -9.84 -9.06 -9.80
C ARG A 160 -8.96 -8.84 -8.56
N HIS A 161 -9.50 -9.01 -7.35
CA HIS A 161 -8.72 -8.88 -6.12
C HIS A 161 -7.79 -10.09 -5.93
N ILE A 162 -8.26 -11.29 -6.29
CA ILE A 162 -7.43 -12.51 -6.25
C ILE A 162 -6.29 -12.37 -7.25
N GLU A 163 -6.59 -11.99 -8.49
CA GLU A 163 -5.61 -11.76 -9.54
C GLU A 163 -4.57 -10.72 -9.12
N LEU A 164 -5.03 -9.55 -8.65
CA LEU A 164 -4.16 -8.48 -8.17
C LEU A 164 -3.23 -8.96 -7.04
N GLY A 165 -3.79 -9.65 -6.04
CA GLY A 165 -3.04 -10.15 -4.89
C GLY A 165 -2.00 -11.19 -5.30
N TYR A 166 -2.38 -12.18 -6.10
CA TYR A 166 -1.46 -13.21 -6.58
C TYR A 166 -0.34 -12.62 -7.43
N ASN A 167 -0.66 -11.76 -8.40
CA ASN A 167 0.34 -11.23 -9.32
C ASN A 167 1.30 -10.20 -8.69
N SER A 168 0.92 -9.62 -7.55
CA SER A 168 1.65 -8.47 -6.98
C SER A 168 2.26 -8.70 -5.59
N THR A 169 1.92 -9.76 -4.88
CA THR A 169 2.49 -10.09 -3.57
C THR A 169 3.57 -11.16 -3.69
N LYS A 170 4.44 -11.25 -2.68
CA LYS A 170 5.45 -12.31 -2.61
C LYS A 170 4.79 -13.69 -2.55
N GLU A 171 5.49 -14.66 -3.12
CA GLU A 171 5.23 -16.08 -2.89
C GLU A 171 5.18 -16.37 -1.38
N ASN A 172 4.25 -17.24 -0.97
CA ASN A 172 4.00 -17.60 0.43
C ASN A 172 3.53 -16.46 1.37
N SER A 173 3.13 -15.30 0.83
CA SER A 173 2.55 -14.23 1.66
C SER A 173 1.24 -14.66 2.33
N THR A 174 0.93 -14.09 3.50
CA THR A 174 -0.33 -14.34 4.21
C THR A 174 -1.54 -13.95 3.36
N GLY A 175 -1.41 -12.93 2.50
CA GLY A 175 -2.40 -12.52 1.53
C GLY A 175 -2.67 -13.58 0.45
N ARG A 176 -1.64 -14.19 -0.14
CA ARG A 176 -1.85 -15.31 -1.09
C ARG A 176 -2.56 -16.48 -0.41
N LYS A 177 -2.14 -16.86 0.80
CA LYS A 177 -2.82 -17.89 1.59
C LYS A 177 -4.30 -17.58 1.83
N PHE A 178 -4.63 -16.34 2.24
CA PHE A 178 -6.00 -15.90 2.41
C PHE A 178 -6.81 -16.02 1.12
N LEU A 179 -6.26 -15.54 0.00
CA LEU A 179 -6.92 -15.55 -1.31
C LEU A 179 -7.10 -16.97 -1.88
N ALA A 180 -6.10 -17.86 -1.77
CA ALA A 180 -6.23 -19.26 -2.17
C ALA A 180 -7.36 -19.97 -1.40
N LEU A 181 -7.42 -19.77 -0.08
CA LEU A 181 -8.48 -20.37 0.73
C LEU A 181 -9.86 -19.78 0.39
N CYS A 182 -9.94 -18.49 0.05
CA CYS A 182 -11.18 -17.89 -0.45
C CYS A 182 -11.60 -18.55 -1.76
N TYR A 183 -10.67 -18.67 -2.71
CA TYR A 183 -10.90 -19.32 -3.99
C TYR A 183 -11.38 -20.76 -3.83
N ALA A 184 -10.70 -21.55 -3.00
CA ALA A 184 -11.09 -22.93 -2.69
C ALA A 184 -12.52 -23.01 -2.12
N THR A 185 -12.86 -22.09 -1.21
CA THR A 185 -14.19 -21.99 -0.62
C THR A 185 -15.24 -21.65 -1.67
N MET A 186 -14.97 -20.70 -2.56
CA MET A 186 -15.87 -20.33 -3.66
C MET A 186 -16.12 -21.51 -4.60
N MET A 187 -15.06 -22.19 -5.04
CA MET A 187 -15.16 -23.37 -5.91
C MET A 187 -16.00 -24.48 -5.26
N HIS A 188 -15.85 -24.70 -3.95
CA HIS A 188 -16.64 -25.70 -3.25
C HIS A 188 -18.10 -25.30 -3.05
N VAL A 189 -18.40 -24.04 -2.70
CA VAL A 189 -19.79 -23.60 -2.53
C VAL A 189 -20.57 -23.77 -3.84
N ASN A 190 -19.91 -23.51 -4.98
CA ASN A 190 -20.49 -23.68 -6.30
C ASN A 190 -20.87 -25.14 -6.65
N THR A 191 -20.33 -26.15 -5.97
CA THR A 191 -20.65 -27.57 -6.22
C THR A 191 -21.76 -28.13 -5.32
N LYS A 192 -22.25 -27.38 -4.32
CA LYS A 192 -23.34 -27.84 -3.43
C LYS A 192 -24.70 -27.77 -4.10
N LEU A 193 -25.61 -28.71 -3.79
CA LEU A 193 -26.99 -28.70 -4.29
C LEU A 193 -27.99 -28.26 -3.19
N PRO A 194 -28.96 -27.38 -3.49
CA PRO A 194 -29.06 -26.57 -4.72
C PRO A 194 -27.96 -25.51 -4.78
N SER A 195 -27.31 -25.34 -5.95
CA SER A 195 -26.22 -24.39 -6.10
C SER A 195 -26.76 -23.00 -6.41
N THR A 196 -26.38 -22.02 -5.59
CA THR A 196 -26.39 -20.61 -5.99
C THR A 196 -24.93 -20.20 -6.06
N PRO A 197 -24.32 -20.20 -7.26
CA PRO A 197 -22.90 -19.95 -7.38
C PRO A 197 -22.57 -18.53 -6.92
N ILE A 198 -21.46 -18.37 -6.18
CA ILE A 198 -20.99 -17.05 -5.73
C ILE A 198 -20.52 -16.25 -6.96
N TYR A 199 -19.78 -16.92 -7.85
CA TYR A 199 -19.36 -16.42 -9.16
C TYR A 199 -19.54 -17.52 -10.20
N ASP A 200 -19.62 -17.13 -11.47
CA ASP A 200 -19.63 -18.06 -12.60
C ASP A 200 -18.41 -19.01 -12.59
N ASN A 201 -18.64 -20.29 -12.89
CA ASN A 201 -17.60 -21.32 -12.86
C ASN A 201 -16.53 -21.08 -13.93
N GLY A 202 -16.89 -20.55 -15.10
CA GLY A 202 -15.94 -20.22 -16.17
C GLY A 202 -14.99 -19.11 -15.72
N VAL A 203 -15.50 -18.08 -15.05
CA VAL A 203 -14.69 -16.99 -14.48
C VAL A 203 -13.70 -17.51 -13.43
N LEU A 204 -14.14 -18.40 -12.54
CA LEU A 204 -13.25 -18.99 -11.53
C LEU A 204 -12.19 -19.92 -12.14
N LEU A 205 -12.53 -20.67 -13.20
CA LEU A 205 -11.58 -21.51 -13.91
C LEU A 205 -10.52 -20.67 -14.62
N GLU A 206 -10.92 -19.61 -15.31
CA GLU A 206 -10.02 -18.67 -15.97
C GLU A 206 -9.07 -18.00 -14.96
N LEU A 207 -9.59 -17.61 -13.79
CA LEU A 207 -8.79 -17.04 -12.71
C LEU A 207 -7.71 -18.02 -12.22
N GLY A 208 -8.06 -19.31 -12.06
CA GLY A 208 -7.13 -20.39 -11.71
C GLY A 208 -5.99 -20.56 -12.72
N ASN A 209 -6.26 -20.30 -14.00
CA ASN A 209 -5.26 -20.37 -15.08
C ASN A 209 -4.39 -19.10 -15.16
N LYS A 210 -4.96 -17.92 -14.86
CA LYS A 210 -4.22 -16.64 -14.90
C LYS A 210 -3.28 -16.45 -13.72
N CYS A 211 -3.64 -16.96 -12.54
CA CYS A 211 -2.88 -16.76 -11.32
C CYS A 211 -1.87 -17.89 -11.13
N ASP A 212 -0.62 -17.66 -11.51
CA ASP A 212 0.45 -18.66 -11.34
C ASP A 212 0.58 -19.10 -9.87
N GLY A 213 0.64 -20.41 -9.67
CA GLY A 213 0.69 -21.05 -8.36
C GLY A 213 -0.63 -21.13 -7.59
N LEU A 214 -1.73 -20.48 -8.00
CA LEU A 214 -3.00 -20.48 -7.25
C LEU A 214 -3.56 -21.90 -7.06
N SER A 215 -3.67 -22.68 -8.13
CA SER A 215 -4.19 -24.05 -8.06
C SER A 215 -3.30 -24.97 -7.20
N THR A 216 -1.97 -24.77 -7.26
CA THR A 216 -1.00 -25.49 -6.44
C THR A 216 -1.15 -25.14 -4.95
N ASP A 217 -1.26 -23.84 -4.63
CA ASP A 217 -1.50 -23.36 -3.28
C ASP A 217 -2.81 -23.91 -2.70
N VAL A 218 -3.88 -23.88 -3.50
CA VAL A 218 -5.19 -24.45 -3.13
C VAL A 218 -5.05 -25.93 -2.79
N ALA A 219 -4.40 -26.71 -3.66
CA ALA A 219 -4.15 -28.13 -3.42
C ALA A 219 -3.36 -28.33 -2.11
N ASN A 220 -2.28 -27.57 -1.91
CA ASN A 220 -1.44 -27.68 -0.72
C ASN A 220 -2.20 -27.33 0.57
N PHE A 221 -2.99 -26.27 0.59
CA PHE A 221 -3.69 -25.81 1.79
C PHE A 221 -4.93 -26.63 2.16
N THR A 222 -5.48 -27.36 1.19
CA THR A 222 -6.65 -28.22 1.36
C THR A 222 -6.31 -29.72 1.44
N ASN A 223 -5.07 -30.11 1.11
CA ASN A 223 -4.62 -31.50 1.12
C ASN A 223 -4.86 -32.17 2.48
N GLY A 224 -5.39 -33.39 2.46
CA GLY A 224 -5.64 -34.20 3.65
C GLY A 224 -6.79 -33.73 4.55
N LYS A 225 -7.41 -32.58 4.27
CA LYS A 225 -8.44 -32.05 5.17
C LYS A 225 -9.87 -32.56 4.87
N GLY A 226 -10.12 -33.10 3.67
CA GLY A 226 -11.41 -33.68 3.27
C GLY A 226 -12.55 -32.65 3.12
N TRP A 227 -13.42 -32.78 2.12
CA TRP A 227 -14.36 -31.72 1.70
C TRP A 227 -15.53 -31.43 2.68
N ILE A 228 -15.48 -31.97 3.90
CA ILE A 228 -16.66 -32.16 4.76
C ILE A 228 -16.86 -30.99 5.75
N ASN A 229 -15.82 -30.21 6.10
CA ASN A 229 -15.88 -29.16 7.13
C ASN A 229 -15.40 -27.78 6.65
N ILE A 230 -15.97 -27.26 5.57
CA ILE A 230 -15.54 -25.96 5.02
C ILE A 230 -15.82 -24.74 5.91
N LYS A 231 -16.75 -24.84 6.88
CA LYS A 231 -16.89 -23.79 7.90
C LYS A 231 -15.62 -23.61 8.73
N ASP A 232 -14.83 -24.68 8.90
CA ASP A 232 -13.55 -24.66 9.61
C ASP A 232 -12.41 -24.14 8.71
N TRP A 233 -12.65 -24.01 7.40
CA TRP A 233 -11.63 -23.61 6.41
C TRP A 233 -11.89 -22.25 5.77
N ASP A 234 -13.10 -21.71 5.92
CA ASP A 234 -13.43 -20.41 5.38
C ASP A 234 -12.47 -19.38 6.02
N PRO A 235 -11.53 -18.84 5.24
CA PRO A 235 -10.46 -18.01 5.76
C PRO A 235 -10.99 -16.72 6.37
N ARG A 236 -12.22 -16.33 6.03
CA ARG A 236 -12.90 -15.19 6.62
C ARG A 236 -13.16 -15.43 8.10
N TYR A 237 -13.48 -16.65 8.54
CA TYR A 237 -13.79 -16.96 9.93
C TYR A 237 -12.61 -17.55 10.71
N ALA A 238 -11.46 -17.73 10.07
CA ALA A 238 -10.25 -18.17 10.74
C ALA A 238 -9.73 -17.13 11.76
N SER A 239 -8.99 -17.62 12.75
CA SER A 239 -8.27 -16.76 13.70
C SER A 239 -7.33 -15.80 12.97
N GLU A 240 -7.26 -14.55 13.43
CA GLU A 240 -6.41 -13.51 12.83
C GLU A 240 -4.92 -13.89 12.86
N CYS A 241 -4.49 -14.63 13.90
CA CYS A 241 -3.13 -15.14 14.02
C CYS A 241 -2.68 -15.99 12.82
N LEU A 242 -3.64 -16.56 12.07
CA LEU A 242 -3.34 -17.34 10.87
C LEU A 242 -2.69 -16.50 9.76
N TYR A 243 -2.86 -15.17 9.81
CA TYR A 243 -2.44 -14.22 8.79
C TYR A 243 -1.52 -13.11 9.31
N HIS A 244 -1.17 -13.12 10.60
CA HIS A 244 -0.22 -12.20 11.21
C HIS A 244 1.20 -12.72 11.17
N HIS A 245 2.15 -11.80 11.32
CA HIS A 245 3.56 -12.12 11.47
C HIS A 245 3.91 -12.24 12.96
N HIS A 246 4.10 -13.46 13.45
CA HIS A 246 4.52 -13.71 14.83
C HIS A 246 6.02 -13.98 14.94
N ALA A 247 6.65 -13.39 15.96
CA ALA A 247 7.89 -13.94 16.48
C ALA A 247 7.58 -15.25 17.20
N TRP A 248 8.53 -16.19 17.20
CA TRP A 248 8.36 -17.48 17.86
C TRP A 248 8.00 -17.29 19.35
N GLY A 249 6.89 -17.90 19.78
CA GLY A 249 6.45 -17.88 21.18
C GLY A 249 5.76 -16.60 21.64
N VAL A 250 5.42 -15.67 20.73
CA VAL A 250 4.66 -14.46 21.05
C VAL A 250 3.19 -14.66 20.70
N GLU A 251 2.31 -14.51 21.69
CA GLU A 251 0.86 -14.53 21.47
C GLU A 251 0.42 -13.31 20.66
N CYS A 252 -0.63 -13.49 19.88
CA CYS A 252 -1.20 -12.43 19.05
C CYS A 252 -2.00 -11.45 19.91
N GLU A 253 -1.50 -10.23 20.09
CA GLU A 253 -2.33 -9.12 20.54
C GLU A 253 -3.17 -8.64 19.36
N SER A 254 -4.50 -8.60 19.50
CA SER A 254 -5.40 -8.11 18.46
C SER A 254 -5.08 -6.64 18.14
N LEU A 255 -4.39 -6.40 17.02
CA LEU A 255 -4.08 -5.06 16.52
C LEU A 255 -5.36 -4.46 15.91
N SER A 256 -6.08 -3.66 16.71
CA SER A 256 -7.31 -2.94 16.33
C SER A 256 -7.03 -1.62 15.61
#